data_AF-A0A368PNM4-F1
#
_entry.id   AF-A0A368PNM4-F1
#
_cell.length_a   1.000
_cell.length_b   1.000
_cell.length_c   1.000
_cell.angle_alpha   90.00
_cell.angle_beta   90.00
_cell.angle_gamma   90.00
#
_symmetry.space_group_name_H-M   'P 1'
#
loop_
_entity.id
_entity.type
_entity.pdbx_description
1 polymer ?
#
loop_
_entity_poly.entity_id
_entity_poly.type
_entity_poly.pdbx_seq_one_letter_code
_entity_poly.pdbx_strand_id
1 'polypeptide(L)'
;MDRLVRFFHGGVVKQNGELENMNESIEIFDGPPSFSDLVDRVMTKYGCRVDEISLRGHFDCGKARAHYVLMKLASDANWKHYKDGVHEANVACLEVIVEIVRMPGPNVVMREEVTVVNHNGTQESEMLHHVLGETECDFDLAIANDDFPNNIFERDEANIDVDNVSMGSEDCELEEDGVVGEEVEEESLFESGGHEYENVGVENEEDGLQFDTAT
;
A
#
# COMPACT_ATOMS: atom_id res chain seq x y z
N MET A 1 -3.19 18.54 -8.18
CA MET A 1 -3.34 17.15 -7.71
C MET A 1 -2.59 16.96 -6.39
N ASP A 2 -2.85 17.79 -5.40
CA ASP A 2 -2.05 17.86 -4.19
C ASP A 2 -2.85 17.58 -2.92
N ARG A 3 -4.18 17.48 -3.01
CA ARG A 3 -5.06 17.23 -1.85
C ARG A 3 -5.64 15.82 -1.77
N LEU A 4 -5.58 15.07 -2.87
CA LEU A 4 -6.10 13.72 -2.98
C LEU A 4 -4.98 12.71 -2.77
N VAL A 5 -5.12 11.87 -1.74
CA VAL A 5 -4.16 10.81 -1.43
C VAL A 5 -4.89 9.47 -1.38
N ARG A 6 -4.40 8.48 -2.12
CA ARG A 6 -4.86 7.09 -2.06
C ARG A 6 -3.92 6.30 -1.16
N PHE A 7 -4.45 5.74 -0.08
CA PHE A 7 -3.71 4.91 0.86
C PHE A 7 -3.92 3.43 0.56
N PHE A 8 -2.83 2.65 0.56
CA PHE A 8 -2.83 1.19 0.43
C PHE A 8 -2.32 0.54 1.71
N HIS A 9 -3.00 -0.49 2.22
CA HIS A 9 -2.54 -1.21 3.42
C HIS A 9 -3.00 -2.67 3.46
N GLY A 10 -2.34 -3.48 4.30
CA GLY A 10 -2.75 -4.84 4.64
C GLY A 10 -2.47 -5.92 3.57
N GLY A 11 -1.91 -5.55 2.43
CA GLY A 11 -1.48 -6.46 1.36
C GLY A 11 0.03 -6.55 1.23
N VAL A 12 0.49 -6.98 0.06
CA VAL A 12 1.90 -7.19 -0.27
C VAL A 12 2.31 -6.31 -1.45
N VAL A 13 3.50 -5.72 -1.35
CA VAL A 13 4.15 -5.05 -2.48
C VAL A 13 5.10 -6.04 -3.13
N LYS A 14 4.84 -6.42 -4.37
CA LYS A 14 5.69 -7.34 -5.13
C LYS A 14 7.05 -6.70 -5.43
N GLN A 15 8.01 -7.53 -5.86
CA GLN A 15 9.35 -7.07 -6.22
C GLN A 15 9.36 -6.08 -7.39
N ASN A 16 8.39 -6.18 -8.30
CA ASN A 16 8.21 -5.24 -9.42
C ASN A 16 7.44 -3.97 -9.03
N GLY A 17 7.04 -3.83 -7.76
CA GLY A 17 6.28 -2.70 -7.24
C GLY A 17 4.76 -2.84 -7.35
N GLU A 18 4.24 -3.87 -8.02
CA GLU A 18 2.80 -4.12 -8.06
C GLU A 18 2.23 -4.38 -6.67
N LEU A 19 1.00 -3.93 -6.46
CA LEU A 19 0.26 -4.09 -5.23
C LEU A 19 -0.67 -5.30 -5.33
N GLU A 20 -0.56 -6.22 -4.38
CA GLU A 20 -1.38 -7.44 -4.32
C GLU A 20 -2.15 -7.51 -3.00
N ASN A 21 -3.45 -7.81 -3.08
CA ASN A 21 -4.34 -7.94 -1.91
C ASN A 21 -4.33 -6.72 -0.97
N MET A 22 -4.10 -5.51 -1.51
CA MET A 22 -4.13 -4.28 -0.74
C MET A 22 -5.56 -3.78 -0.52
N ASN A 23 -5.84 -3.32 0.69
CA ASN A 23 -6.99 -2.47 0.94
C ASN A 23 -6.67 -1.06 0.48
N GLU A 24 -7.59 -0.45 -0.26
CA GLU A 24 -7.47 0.91 -0.74
C GLU A 24 -8.40 1.83 0.04
N SER A 25 -7.92 3.03 0.36
CA SER A 25 -8.77 4.09 0.88
C SER A 25 -8.35 5.45 0.35
N ILE A 26 -9.33 6.24 -0.06
CA ILE A 26 -9.11 7.56 -0.65
C ILE A 26 -9.38 8.63 0.42
N GLU A 27 -8.44 9.54 0.60
CA GLU A 27 -8.54 10.66 1.54
C GLU A 27 -8.36 11.98 0.79
N ILE A 28 -9.26 12.92 1.07
CA ILE A 28 -9.20 14.29 0.57
C ILE A 28 -8.88 15.21 1.75
N PHE A 29 -7.81 15.98 1.62
CA PHE A 29 -7.39 16.96 2.61
C PHE A 29 -7.93 18.37 2.26
N ASP A 30 -8.15 19.20 3.26
CA ASP A 30 -8.65 20.58 3.06
C ASP A 30 -7.65 21.44 2.26
N GLY A 31 -6.36 21.15 2.44
CA GLY A 31 -5.25 21.75 1.70
C GLY A 31 -4.21 20.70 1.29
N PRO A 32 -3.09 21.12 0.67
CA PRO A 32 -1.99 20.21 0.35
C PRO A 32 -1.41 19.65 1.65
N PRO A 33 -1.44 18.33 1.88
CA PRO A 33 -1.01 17.77 3.15
C PRO A 33 0.51 17.89 3.29
N SER A 34 0.95 18.14 4.52
CA SER A 34 2.32 17.93 4.98
C SER A 34 2.58 16.44 5.27
N PHE A 35 3.82 16.07 5.56
CA PHE A 35 4.13 14.72 6.00
C PHE A 35 3.45 14.39 7.34
N SER A 36 3.38 15.36 8.27
CA SER A 36 2.69 15.17 9.56
C SER A 36 1.20 14.87 9.35
N ASP A 37 0.54 15.60 8.43
CA ASP A 37 -0.89 15.38 8.15
C ASP A 37 -1.17 13.96 7.66
N LEU A 38 -0.26 13.37 6.87
CA LEU A 38 -0.36 11.98 6.43
C LEU A 38 -0.23 11.02 7.63
N VAL A 39 0.78 11.24 8.47
CA VAL A 39 1.04 10.41 9.66
C VAL A 39 -0.13 10.47 10.62
N ASP A 40 -0.63 11.67 10.94
CA ASP A 40 -1.76 11.90 11.84
C ASP A 40 -3.05 11.27 11.30
N ARG A 41 -3.31 11.40 9.99
CA ARG A 41 -4.46 10.76 9.33
C ARG A 41 -4.38 9.24 9.42
N VAL A 42 -3.22 8.66 9.12
CA VAL A 42 -2.97 7.21 9.19
C VAL A 42 -3.12 6.69 10.62
N MET A 43 -2.51 7.36 11.60
CA MET A 43 -2.62 6.97 13.01
C MET A 43 -4.06 7.00 13.51
N THR A 44 -4.79 8.08 13.20
CA THR A 44 -6.20 8.23 13.58
C THR A 44 -7.05 7.15 12.93
N LYS A 45 -6.79 6.84 11.65
CA LYS A 45 -7.59 5.88 10.89
C LYS A 45 -7.39 4.43 11.33
N TYR A 46 -6.14 4.03 11.61
CA TYR A 46 -5.81 2.63 11.91
C TYR A 46 -5.53 2.36 13.40
N GLY A 47 -5.61 3.38 14.25
CA GLY A 47 -5.40 3.28 15.70
C GLY A 47 -4.01 2.77 16.07
N CYS A 48 -2.99 3.22 15.34
CA CYS A 48 -1.59 2.80 15.49
C CYS A 48 -0.72 3.96 15.99
N ARG A 49 0.43 3.61 16.54
CA ARG A 49 1.43 4.58 17.02
C ARG A 49 2.40 4.96 15.90
N VAL A 50 3.08 6.11 16.04
CA VAL A 50 4.10 6.57 15.07
C VAL A 50 5.19 5.52 14.85
N ASP A 51 5.62 4.85 15.91
CA ASP A 51 6.67 3.81 15.88
C ASP A 51 6.22 2.49 15.24
N GLU A 52 4.92 2.32 15.01
CA GLU A 52 4.33 1.13 14.39
C GLU A 52 4.11 1.31 12.89
N ILE A 53 4.31 2.51 12.34
CA ILE A 53 3.99 2.80 10.93
C ILE A 53 5.21 3.16 10.09
N SER A 54 5.15 2.73 8.84
CA SER A 54 6.10 3.01 7.78
C SER A 54 5.30 3.48 6.56
N LEU A 55 5.67 4.63 6.00
CA LEU A 55 5.03 5.19 4.81
C LEU A 55 5.96 5.10 3.60
N ARG A 56 5.43 4.67 2.46
CA ARG A 56 6.12 4.72 1.18
C ARG A 56 5.23 5.35 0.11
N GLY A 57 5.76 6.30 -0.62
CA GLY A 57 5.16 6.80 -1.84
C GLY A 57 5.29 5.74 -2.94
N HIS A 58 4.23 5.59 -3.72
CA HIS A 58 4.14 4.70 -4.88
C HIS A 58 3.71 5.53 -6.09
N PHE A 59 4.30 5.29 -7.25
CA PHE A 59 3.83 5.87 -8.51
C PHE A 59 4.37 5.10 -9.71
N ASP A 60 3.63 5.11 -10.81
CA ASP A 60 4.08 4.58 -12.09
C ASP A 60 4.76 5.70 -12.90
N CYS A 61 6.01 5.52 -13.28
CA CYS A 61 6.72 6.41 -14.22
C CYS A 61 6.96 5.74 -15.59
N GLY A 62 6.29 4.63 -15.83
CA GLY A 62 6.27 3.92 -17.10
C GLY A 62 5.57 4.72 -18.19
N LYS A 63 6.06 4.60 -19.43
CA LYS A 63 5.42 5.22 -20.61
C LYS A 63 4.64 4.20 -21.43
N ALA A 64 5.34 3.17 -21.91
CA ALA A 64 4.75 2.10 -22.72
C ALA A 64 4.41 0.85 -21.90
N ARG A 65 5.02 0.71 -20.71
CA ARG A 65 4.84 -0.40 -19.77
C ARG A 65 4.96 0.17 -18.37
N ALA A 66 4.24 -0.40 -17.42
CA ALA A 66 4.31 0.00 -16.02
C ALA A 66 5.74 -0.10 -15.48
N HIS A 67 6.18 0.94 -14.79
CA HIS A 67 7.43 0.98 -14.04
C HIS A 67 7.19 1.69 -12.72
N TYR A 68 6.94 0.89 -11.68
CA TYR A 68 6.60 1.39 -10.37
C TYR A 68 7.83 1.82 -9.58
N VAL A 69 7.77 3.02 -9.02
CA VAL A 69 8.76 3.57 -8.10
C VAL A 69 8.21 3.57 -6.69
N LEU A 70 9.00 3.06 -5.75
CA LEU A 70 8.70 3.06 -4.32
C LEU A 70 9.68 3.97 -3.59
N MET A 71 9.19 5.02 -2.95
CA MET A 71 10.01 5.99 -2.21
C MET A 71 9.66 5.99 -0.73
N LYS A 72 10.64 5.80 0.14
CA LYS A 72 10.43 5.91 1.60
C LYS A 72 10.08 7.35 1.98
N LEU A 73 9.00 7.50 2.76
CA LEU A 73 8.54 8.79 3.29
C LEU A 73 8.79 8.82 4.80
N ALA A 74 9.80 9.59 5.23
CA ALA A 74 10.18 9.72 6.63
C ALA A 74 10.29 11.17 7.10
N SER A 75 10.05 12.14 6.21
CA SER A 75 10.17 13.57 6.48
C SER A 75 9.41 14.39 5.44
N ASP A 76 9.15 15.67 5.74
CA ASP A 76 8.59 16.63 4.77
C ASP A 76 9.46 16.79 3.53
N ALA A 77 10.79 16.66 3.66
CA ALA A 77 11.69 16.70 2.51
C ALA A 77 11.45 15.51 1.57
N ASN A 78 11.33 14.29 2.11
CA ASN A 78 10.99 13.12 1.30
C ASN A 78 9.60 13.25 0.65
N TRP A 79 8.64 13.78 1.41
CA TRP A 79 7.29 14.01 0.91
C TRP A 79 7.27 15.01 -0.25
N LYS A 80 8.03 16.11 -0.13
CA LYS A 80 8.18 17.09 -1.21
C LYS A 80 8.78 16.45 -2.46
N HIS A 81 9.90 15.74 -2.33
CA HIS A 81 10.55 15.06 -3.46
C HIS A 81 9.64 14.01 -4.13
N TYR A 82 8.86 13.28 -3.35
CA TYR A 82 7.87 12.36 -3.88
C TYR A 82 6.81 13.10 -4.72
N LYS A 83 6.23 14.19 -4.19
CA LYS A 83 5.26 15.00 -4.95
C LYS A 83 5.83 15.53 -6.26
N ASP A 84 7.07 16.01 -6.24
CA ASP A 84 7.76 16.50 -7.44
C ASP A 84 7.91 15.37 -8.48
N GLY A 85 8.34 14.17 -8.05
CA GLY A 85 8.48 13.01 -8.94
C GLY A 85 7.14 12.50 -9.51
N VAL A 86 6.07 12.50 -8.70
CA VAL A 86 4.73 12.15 -9.16
C VAL A 86 4.21 13.13 -10.21
N HIS A 87 4.45 14.42 -9.99
CA HIS A 87 4.06 15.47 -10.93
C HIS A 87 4.74 15.28 -12.30
N GLU A 88 6.03 14.94 -12.30
CA GLU A 88 6.78 14.64 -13.53
C GLU A 88 6.29 13.35 -14.24
N ALA A 89 5.80 12.38 -13.47
CA ALA A 89 5.26 11.12 -14.00
C ALA A 89 3.83 11.24 -14.57
N ASN A 90 3.18 12.40 -14.44
CA ASN A 90 1.82 12.66 -14.92
C ASN A 90 0.74 11.71 -14.36
N VAL A 91 0.90 11.29 -13.10
CA VAL A 91 -0.08 10.43 -12.40
C VAL A 91 -1.17 11.30 -11.78
N ALA A 92 -2.42 10.83 -11.81
CA ALA A 92 -3.62 11.59 -11.42
C ALA A 92 -3.75 11.90 -9.91
N CYS A 93 -3.01 11.20 -9.04
CA CYS A 93 -3.09 11.36 -7.58
C CYS A 93 -1.84 10.84 -6.86
N LEU A 94 -1.71 11.21 -5.59
CA LEU A 94 -0.63 10.73 -4.72
C LEU A 94 -1.03 9.38 -4.12
N GLU A 95 -0.22 8.35 -4.34
CA GLU A 95 -0.45 7.01 -3.81
C GLU A 95 0.57 6.69 -2.69
N VAL A 96 0.07 6.33 -1.51
CA VAL A 96 0.89 6.05 -0.33
C VAL A 96 0.58 4.67 0.21
N ILE A 97 1.61 3.85 0.33
CA ILE A 97 1.56 2.54 0.98
C ILE A 97 1.83 2.74 2.47
N VAL A 98 0.96 2.18 3.30
CA VAL A 98 1.03 2.18 4.74
C VAL A 98 1.37 0.77 5.22
N GLU A 99 2.53 0.64 5.84
CA GLU A 99 2.93 -0.58 6.52
C GLU A 99 2.75 -0.41 8.02
N ILE A 100 2.02 -1.32 8.64
CA ILE A 100 1.74 -1.30 10.08
C ILE A 100 2.37 -2.54 10.70
N VAL A 101 3.36 -2.35 11.56
CA VAL A 101 4.01 -3.43 12.32
C VAL A 101 3.57 -3.29 13.77
N ARG A 102 2.61 -4.12 14.19
CA ARG A 102 2.17 -4.18 15.57
C ARG A 102 3.11 -5.08 16.34
N MET A 103 3.89 -4.50 17.26
CA MET A 103 4.70 -5.30 18.16
C MET A 103 3.79 -6.11 19.08
N PRO A 104 4.09 -7.39 19.32
CA PRO A 104 3.39 -8.17 20.34
C PRO A 104 3.52 -7.45 21.68
N GLY A 105 2.44 -7.39 22.46
CA GLY A 105 2.51 -6.81 23.80
C GLY A 105 3.55 -7.53 24.66
N PRO A 106 4.10 -6.88 25.70
CA PRO A 106 5.19 -7.42 26.53
C PRO A 106 4.91 -8.79 27.19
N ASN A 107 3.67 -9.29 27.13
CA ASN A 107 3.26 -10.58 27.67
C ASN A 107 3.09 -11.69 26.63
N VAL A 108 3.35 -11.43 25.33
CA VAL A 108 3.31 -12.47 24.31
C VAL A 108 4.70 -13.10 24.23
N VAL A 109 4.88 -14.23 24.92
CA VAL A 109 6.04 -15.10 24.72
C VAL A 109 6.05 -15.49 23.25
N MET A 110 7.03 -15.00 22.50
CA MET A 110 7.34 -15.52 21.16
C MET A 110 7.67 -16.99 21.35
N ARG A 111 6.70 -17.87 21.10
CA ARG A 111 6.97 -19.30 21.04
C ARG A 111 7.88 -19.47 19.84
N GLU A 112 9.14 -19.78 20.11
CA GLU A 112 10.15 -20.05 19.09
C GLU A 112 9.54 -21.02 18.08
N GLU A 113 9.33 -20.54 16.86
CA GLU A 113 8.85 -21.37 15.76
C GLU A 113 10.00 -22.33 15.45
N VAL A 114 9.93 -23.53 16.05
CA VAL A 114 10.86 -24.61 15.77
C VAL A 114 10.74 -24.90 14.29
N THR A 115 11.78 -24.56 13.54
CA THR A 115 11.89 -24.92 12.13
C THR A 115 11.84 -26.45 12.06
N VAL A 116 10.71 -26.99 11.59
CA VAL A 116 10.60 -28.42 11.32
C VAL A 116 11.42 -28.68 10.06
N VAL A 117 12.72 -28.90 10.25
CA VAL A 117 13.57 -29.52 9.23
C VAL A 117 13.04 -30.94 9.06
N ASN A 118 12.21 -31.15 8.03
CA ASN A 118 11.78 -32.48 7.62
C ASN A 118 12.99 -33.21 7.03
N HIS A 119 13.70 -33.95 7.87
CA HIS A 119 14.72 -34.89 7.44
C HIS A 119 14.01 -36.20 7.12
N ASN A 120 13.79 -36.44 5.83
CA ASN A 120 13.45 -37.76 5.33
C ASN A 120 14.52 -38.75 5.81
N GLY A 121 14.21 -39.56 6.82
CA GLY A 121 15.12 -40.59 7.34
C GLY A 121 14.52 -41.35 8.52
N THR A 122 13.91 -42.49 8.19
CA THR A 122 13.58 -43.68 9.00
C THR A 122 13.52 -43.55 10.53
N GLN A 123 12.31 -43.77 11.04
CA GLN A 123 11.88 -44.00 12.42
C GLN A 123 12.76 -45.00 13.20
N GLU A 124 13.58 -44.53 14.15
CA GLU A 124 14.08 -45.31 15.30
C GLU A 124 14.46 -44.33 16.44
N SER A 125 14.09 -44.66 17.69
CA SER A 125 14.30 -44.03 19.01
C SER A 125 15.43 -42.98 19.16
N GLU A 126 15.29 -41.93 19.98
CA GLU A 126 15.39 -42.00 21.45
C GLU A 126 14.80 -40.74 22.12
N MET A 127 13.90 -40.94 23.08
CA MET A 127 13.41 -39.90 23.98
C MET A 127 14.55 -39.43 24.89
N LEU A 128 15.10 -38.25 24.60
CA LEU A 128 16.01 -37.58 25.53
C LEU A 128 15.24 -37.08 26.75
N HIS A 129 15.59 -37.70 27.87
CA HIS A 129 15.14 -37.49 29.23
C HIS A 129 15.43 -36.05 29.67
N HIS A 130 14.45 -35.14 29.58
CA HIS A 130 14.52 -33.85 30.26
C HIS A 130 13.95 -33.99 31.68
N VAL A 131 14.84 -34.26 32.62
CA VAL A 131 14.60 -34.06 34.06
C VAL A 131 14.59 -32.55 34.32
N LEU A 132 13.41 -31.97 34.51
CA LEU A 132 13.22 -30.78 35.35
C LEU A 132 11.81 -30.78 35.93
N GLY A 133 11.74 -30.91 37.26
CA GLY A 133 10.77 -30.20 38.12
C GLY A 133 9.34 -30.75 38.15
N GLU A 134 8.99 -31.30 39.30
CA GLU A 134 7.65 -31.68 39.73
C GLU A 134 6.58 -30.61 39.44
N THR A 135 5.58 -30.97 38.64
CA THR A 135 4.20 -30.53 38.83
C THR A 135 3.31 -31.74 38.59
N GLU A 136 2.67 -32.24 39.65
CA GLU A 136 1.55 -33.17 39.57
C GLU A 136 0.47 -32.51 38.71
N CYS A 137 0.39 -32.92 37.45
CA CYS A 137 -0.74 -32.63 36.59
C CYS A 137 -1.62 -33.88 36.61
N ASP A 138 -2.69 -33.83 37.38
CA ASP A 138 -3.78 -34.80 37.35
C ASP A 138 -4.48 -34.70 35.98
N PHE A 139 -3.89 -35.30 34.95
CA PHE A 139 -4.58 -35.51 33.69
C PHE A 139 -5.53 -36.69 33.89
N ASP A 140 -6.81 -36.39 34.11
CA ASP A 140 -7.89 -37.35 33.97
C ASP A 140 -7.77 -38.03 32.59
N LEU A 141 -7.34 -39.29 32.59
CA LEU A 141 -7.39 -40.14 31.40
C LEU A 141 -8.85 -40.44 31.08
N ALA A 142 -9.49 -39.57 30.30
CA ALA A 142 -10.74 -39.89 29.65
C ALA A 142 -10.47 -40.97 28.57
N ILE A 143 -10.78 -42.22 28.90
CA ILE A 143 -10.78 -43.32 27.94
C ILE A 143 -12.04 -43.18 27.08
N ALA A 144 -11.89 -42.74 25.83
CA ALA A 144 -12.97 -42.80 24.84
C ALA A 144 -13.07 -44.24 24.31
N ASN A 145 -14.21 -44.90 24.58
CA ASN A 145 -14.57 -46.16 23.94
C ASN A 145 -15.21 -45.85 22.58
N ASP A 146 -14.44 -45.96 21.50
CA ASP A 146 -14.96 -45.95 20.13
C ASP A 146 -15.51 -47.34 19.77
N ASP A 147 -16.72 -47.64 20.25
CA ASP A 147 -17.46 -48.85 19.89
C ASP A 147 -18.45 -48.56 18.75
N PHE A 148 -17.92 -48.16 17.58
CA PHE A 148 -18.71 -47.99 16.37
C PHE A 148 -18.67 -49.28 15.53
N PRO A 149 -19.83 -49.87 15.18
CA PRO A 149 -19.86 -51.01 14.28
C PRO A 149 -19.46 -50.60 12.85
N ASN A 150 -18.51 -51.35 12.28
CA ASN A 150 -17.80 -51.08 11.03
C ASN A 150 -18.62 -51.14 9.72
N ASN A 151 -19.95 -51.01 9.77
CA ASN A 151 -20.83 -51.37 8.65
C ASN A 151 -21.80 -50.25 8.19
N ILE A 152 -21.38 -48.98 8.20
CA ILE A 152 -22.20 -47.86 7.65
C ILE A 152 -21.46 -47.14 6.52
N PHE A 153 -21.04 -47.88 5.50
CA PHE A 153 -20.82 -47.29 4.18
C PHE A 153 -21.48 -48.20 3.14
N GLU A 154 -22.77 -47.97 2.91
CA GLU A 154 -23.39 -48.39 1.66
C GLU A 154 -22.78 -47.55 0.53
N ARG A 155 -22.17 -48.27 -0.41
CA ARG A 155 -21.60 -47.73 -1.64
C ARG A 155 -22.74 -47.46 -2.62
N ASP A 156 -23.02 -46.19 -2.88
CA ASP A 156 -23.76 -45.79 -4.08
C ASP A 156 -22.78 -45.20 -5.10
N GLU A 157 -22.40 -46.05 -6.07
CA GLU A 157 -21.76 -45.66 -7.32
C GLU A 157 -22.80 -44.98 -8.22
N ALA A 158 -22.70 -43.65 -8.35
CA ALA A 158 -23.34 -42.93 -9.44
C ALA A 158 -22.25 -42.37 -10.36
N ASN A 159 -22.10 -43.03 -11.52
CA ASN A 159 -21.36 -42.55 -12.68
C ASN A 159 -21.88 -41.16 -13.07
N ILE A 160 -21.07 -40.12 -12.90
CA ILE A 160 -21.32 -38.82 -13.54
C ILE A 160 -20.42 -38.74 -14.77
N ASP A 161 -21.10 -38.81 -15.90
CA ASP A 161 -20.56 -38.91 -17.24
C ASP A 161 -19.68 -37.71 -17.60
N VAL A 162 -18.57 -38.01 -18.26
CA VAL A 162 -17.62 -37.04 -18.78
C VAL A 162 -18.00 -36.77 -20.23
N ASP A 163 -18.82 -35.76 -20.44
CA ASP A 163 -19.19 -35.24 -21.76
C ASP A 163 -19.68 -33.78 -21.56
N ASN A 164 -19.37 -32.77 -22.35
CA ASN A 164 -18.51 -32.59 -23.51
C ASN A 164 -18.46 -31.05 -23.74
N VAL A 165 -17.49 -30.59 -24.50
CA VAL A 165 -17.19 -29.20 -24.93
C VAL A 165 -18.36 -28.25 -25.25
N SER A 166 -18.15 -26.95 -24.98
CA SER A 166 -18.57 -25.89 -25.90
C SER A 166 -17.49 -24.82 -26.02
N MET A 167 -16.74 -24.88 -27.12
CA MET A 167 -15.85 -23.83 -27.63
C MET A 167 -16.60 -23.07 -28.74
N GLY A 168 -16.59 -21.74 -28.71
CA GLY A 168 -17.12 -20.83 -29.74
C GLY A 168 -18.33 -20.03 -29.25
N SER A 169 -18.57 -18.79 -29.65
CA SER A 169 -18.00 -17.85 -30.64
C SER A 169 -18.16 -16.43 -30.03
N GLU A 170 -17.53 -15.34 -30.47
CA GLU A 170 -17.63 -14.72 -31.79
C GLU A 170 -16.66 -13.53 -31.83
N ASP A 171 -15.94 -13.40 -32.95
CA ASP A 171 -15.11 -12.25 -33.28
C ASP A 171 -16.03 -11.09 -33.69
N CYS A 172 -15.95 -9.95 -33.00
CA CYS A 172 -16.55 -8.70 -33.47
C CYS A 172 -15.52 -7.96 -34.33
N GLU A 173 -15.59 -8.15 -35.65
CA GLU A 173 -14.95 -7.28 -36.63
C GLU A 173 -15.60 -5.89 -36.56
N LEU A 174 -14.88 -4.90 -36.05
CA LEU A 174 -15.28 -3.50 -36.16
C LEU A 174 -14.73 -2.95 -37.46
N GLU A 175 -15.62 -2.88 -38.45
CA GLU A 175 -15.44 -2.14 -39.70
C GLU A 175 -15.23 -0.64 -39.42
N GLU A 176 -14.32 -0.09 -40.21
CA GLU A 176 -13.93 1.29 -40.41
C GLU A 176 -15.12 2.20 -40.76
N ASP A 177 -15.19 3.40 -40.18
CA ASP A 177 -15.75 4.56 -40.89
C ASP A 177 -15.01 5.83 -40.51
N GLY A 178 -14.44 6.47 -41.54
CA GLY A 178 -13.69 7.70 -41.42
C GLY A 178 -14.62 8.90 -41.29
N VAL A 179 -14.33 9.75 -40.30
CA VAL A 179 -14.77 11.15 -40.33
C VAL A 179 -13.56 12.03 -40.54
N VAL A 180 -13.38 12.43 -41.80
CA VAL A 180 -12.69 13.67 -42.16
C VAL A 180 -13.65 14.79 -41.75
N GLY A 181 -13.24 15.61 -40.80
CA GLY A 181 -14.02 16.73 -40.27
C GLY A 181 -13.12 17.89 -39.91
N GLU A 182 -12.71 18.64 -40.95
CA GLU A 182 -12.60 20.10 -40.97
C GLU A 182 -11.93 20.78 -39.76
N GLU A 183 -10.62 20.98 -39.85
CA GLU A 183 -9.95 21.97 -39.00
C GLU A 183 -10.36 23.36 -39.48
N VAL A 184 -11.20 24.00 -38.66
CA VAL A 184 -11.56 25.41 -38.78
C VAL A 184 -10.30 26.23 -38.47
N GLU A 185 -9.79 26.93 -39.47
CA GLU A 185 -8.83 28.01 -39.26
C GLU A 185 -9.53 29.14 -38.48
N GLU A 186 -9.24 29.27 -37.18
CA GLU A 186 -9.54 30.49 -36.46
C GLU A 186 -8.41 31.49 -36.67
N GLU A 187 -8.73 32.49 -37.49
CA GLU A 187 -7.92 33.65 -37.76
C GLU A 187 -7.62 34.45 -36.49
N SER A 188 -6.38 34.91 -36.42
CA SER A 188 -5.88 35.94 -35.54
C SER A 188 -6.69 37.24 -35.60
N LEU A 189 -7.08 37.80 -34.45
CA LEU A 189 -6.92 39.23 -34.16
C LEU A 189 -7.30 39.55 -32.69
N PHE A 190 -6.32 39.80 -31.83
CA PHE A 190 -6.51 40.72 -30.71
C PHE A 190 -5.27 41.61 -30.58
N GLU A 191 -5.43 42.83 -31.10
CA GLU A 191 -4.65 44.00 -30.72
C GLU A 191 -4.94 44.36 -29.26
N SER A 192 -3.90 44.44 -28.43
CA SER A 192 -3.79 45.43 -27.35
C SER A 192 -2.32 45.42 -26.95
N GLY A 193 -1.54 46.45 -27.20
CA GLY A 193 -1.77 47.82 -26.76
C GLY A 193 -0.59 48.13 -25.86
N GLY A 194 0.51 48.58 -26.47
CA GLY A 194 1.71 48.98 -25.76
C GLY A 194 1.44 50.18 -24.86
N HIS A 195 1.95 50.13 -23.64
CA HIS A 195 2.26 51.35 -22.90
C HIS A 195 3.56 51.15 -22.15
N GLU A 196 4.60 51.78 -22.66
CA GLU A 196 5.84 52.07 -21.96
C GLU A 196 5.56 53.20 -20.95
N TYR A 197 6.06 53.05 -19.72
CA TYR A 197 6.37 54.17 -18.85
C TYR A 197 7.69 53.89 -18.14
N GLU A 198 8.64 54.79 -18.39
CA GLU A 198 9.93 54.90 -17.73
C GLU A 198 9.78 55.47 -16.31
N ASN A 199 10.73 55.09 -15.44
CA ASN A 199 11.22 55.83 -14.25
C ASN A 199 10.24 55.96 -13.05
N VAL A 200 10.62 55.80 -11.78
CA VAL A 200 11.65 56.54 -11.03
C VAL A 200 12.08 55.68 -9.83
N GLY A 201 13.40 55.61 -9.59
CA GLY A 201 13.97 55.00 -8.38
C GLY A 201 13.53 55.71 -7.10
N VAL A 202 13.27 54.94 -6.06
CA VAL A 202 13.17 55.45 -4.69
C VAL A 202 14.03 54.55 -3.81
N GLU A 203 15.21 55.07 -3.52
CA GLU A 203 16.05 54.69 -2.39
C GLU A 203 15.22 54.92 -1.13
N ASN A 204 15.08 53.92 -0.27
CA ASN A 204 14.59 54.14 1.09
C ASN A 204 15.69 53.72 2.06
N GLU A 205 16.11 54.73 2.80
CA GLU A 205 17.17 54.79 3.78
C GLU A 205 16.99 53.77 4.92
N GLU A 206 18.12 53.23 5.38
CA GLU A 206 18.26 52.69 6.73
C GLU A 206 17.90 53.80 7.73
N ASP A 207 16.98 53.52 8.66
CA ASP A 207 16.99 54.27 9.92
C ASP A 207 16.84 53.33 11.11
N GLY A 208 17.78 53.52 12.05
CA GLY A 208 18.15 52.56 13.08
C GLY A 208 17.19 52.53 14.26
N LEU A 209 16.90 51.32 14.75
CA LEU A 209 16.29 51.11 16.07
C LEU A 209 17.36 51.22 17.16
N GLN A 210 17.37 52.35 17.87
CA GLN A 210 18.05 52.50 19.14
C GLN A 210 17.30 51.75 20.25
N PHE A 211 18.01 50.89 20.96
CA PHE A 211 17.60 50.31 22.23
C PHE A 211 18.02 51.26 23.35
N ASP A 212 17.06 51.76 24.14
CA ASP A 212 17.38 52.41 25.41
C ASP A 212 17.20 51.41 26.56
N THR A 213 18.32 51.10 27.19
CA THR A 213 18.40 50.45 28.50
C THR A 213 18.55 51.54 29.56
N ALA A 214 17.66 51.57 30.55
CA ALA A 214 17.94 52.23 31.82
C ALA A 214 17.22 51.53 32.98
N THR A 215 18.05 50.87 33.79
CA THR A 215 18.04 50.64 35.25
C THR A 215 16.78 50.96 36.05
#